data_AF-A0A2N1ZE20-F1
#
_entry.id   AF-A0A2N1ZE20-F1
#
_cell.length_a   1.000
_cell.length_b   1.000
_cell.length_c   1.000
_cell.angle_alpha   90.00
_cell.angle_beta   90.00
_cell.angle_gamma   90.00
#
_symmetry.space_group_name_H-M   'P 1'
#
loop_
_entity.id
_entity.type
_entity.pdbx_description
1 polymer ?
#
loop_
_entity_poly.entity_id
_entity_poly.type
_entity_poly.pdbx_seq_one_letter_code
_entity_poly.pdbx_strand_id
1 'polypeptide(L)'
;MHPDLGLTYQQQNPNGGESIDFLQIRFSDIDFVSTDLCTTLFELPWGEQGEPHALSLDFDQSLLLELLSRLSPEAQQQFLDEVNGQLPPFHVSLPEPVLVDRVSCVLGELQEVEGEVFIPFVIRDIS
;
A
#
# COMPACT_ATOMS: atom_id res chain seq x y z
N MET A 1 -8.65 -5.26 -15.32
CA MET A 1 -8.49 -4.78 -13.95
C MET A 1 -9.04 -5.85 -13.02
N HIS A 2 -8.28 -6.23 -11.99
CA HIS A 2 -8.73 -7.17 -10.98
C HIS A 2 -9.76 -6.53 -10.04
N PRO A 3 -10.68 -7.30 -9.43
CA PRO A 3 -11.58 -6.77 -8.42
C PRO A 3 -10.80 -6.13 -7.28
N ASP A 4 -11.26 -4.97 -6.81
CA ASP A 4 -10.68 -4.31 -5.63
C ASP A 4 -10.95 -5.13 -4.37
N LEU A 5 -9.88 -5.40 -3.63
CA LEU A 5 -9.94 -6.25 -2.45
C LEU A 5 -10.73 -5.58 -1.31
N GLY A 6 -10.60 -4.26 -1.14
CA GLY A 6 -11.29 -3.55 -0.07
C GLY A 6 -12.81 -3.56 -0.25
N LEU A 7 -13.29 -3.35 -1.47
CA LEU A 7 -14.70 -3.52 -1.82
C LEU A 7 -15.20 -4.93 -1.55
N THR A 8 -14.47 -5.95 -2.02
CA THR A 8 -14.83 -7.36 -1.76
C THR A 8 -14.88 -7.65 -0.26
N TYR A 9 -13.90 -7.15 0.50
CA TYR A 9 -13.82 -7.34 1.94
C TYR A 9 -14.99 -6.66 2.68
N GLN A 10 -15.32 -5.41 2.32
CA GLN A 10 -16.42 -4.66 2.92
C GLN A 10 -17.77 -5.37 2.72
N GLN A 11 -18.02 -5.89 1.52
CA GLN A 11 -19.25 -6.62 1.19
C GLN A 11 -19.39 -7.91 2.00
N GLN A 12 -18.28 -8.59 2.27
CA GLN A 12 -18.23 -9.81 3.08
C GLN A 12 -18.30 -9.50 4.59
N ASN A 13 -17.85 -8.32 5.02
CA ASN A 13 -17.74 -7.91 6.43
C ASN A 13 -18.40 -6.53 6.68
N PRO A 14 -19.74 -6.42 6.56
CA PRO A 14 -20.45 -5.13 6.59
C PRO A 14 -20.42 -4.42 7.94
N ASN A 15 -20.10 -5.11 9.03
CA ASN A 15 -19.98 -4.53 10.38
C ASN A 15 -18.56 -3.98 10.66
N GLY A 16 -17.81 -3.65 9.60
CA GLY A 16 -16.36 -3.40 9.58
C GLY A 16 -15.78 -2.57 10.74
N GLY A 17 -14.49 -2.85 11.03
CA GLY A 17 -13.74 -2.20 12.11
C GLY A 17 -12.62 -3.08 12.70
N GLU A 18 -12.47 -4.32 12.24
CA GLU A 18 -11.39 -5.20 12.67
C GLU A 18 -10.08 -4.87 11.95
N SER A 19 -8.96 -5.05 12.66
CA SER A 19 -7.63 -5.00 12.06
C SER A 19 -7.44 -6.19 11.14
N ILE A 20 -6.83 -5.97 9.99
CA ILE A 20 -6.60 -6.97 8.95
C ILE A 20 -5.10 -7.08 8.76
N ASP A 21 -4.61 -8.30 8.71
CA ASP A 21 -3.20 -8.58 8.55
C ASP A 21 -2.92 -9.14 7.17
N PHE A 22 -1.99 -8.51 6.46
CA PHE A 22 -1.37 -9.06 5.27
C PHE A 22 0.04 -9.54 5.60
N LEU A 23 0.39 -10.75 5.17
CA LEU A 23 1.66 -11.37 5.51
C LEU A 23 2.61 -11.38 4.31
N GLN A 24 3.91 -11.25 4.59
CA GLN A 24 5.00 -11.33 3.60
C GLN A 24 4.82 -10.37 2.41
N ILE A 25 4.44 -9.13 2.71
CA ILE A 25 4.26 -8.09 1.70
C ILE A 25 5.61 -7.57 1.24
N ARG A 26 5.79 -7.47 -0.08
CA ARG A 26 7.02 -7.01 -0.72
C ARG A 26 6.80 -5.66 -1.37
N PHE A 27 7.06 -4.59 -0.65
CA PHE A 27 7.00 -3.23 -1.18
C PHE A 27 8.08 -3.07 -2.25
N SER A 28 7.68 -2.66 -3.44
CA SER A 28 8.60 -2.42 -4.57
C SER A 28 8.36 -1.06 -5.21
N ASP A 29 7.14 -0.54 -5.11
CA ASP A 29 6.73 0.70 -5.76
C ASP A 29 5.86 1.52 -4.80
N ILE A 30 6.01 2.84 -4.87
CA ILE A 30 5.31 3.79 -4.02
C ILE A 30 4.78 4.93 -4.88
N ASP A 31 3.48 5.17 -4.78
CA ASP A 31 2.81 6.32 -5.35
C ASP A 31 2.64 7.39 -4.28
N PHE A 32 3.24 8.57 -4.50
CA PHE A 32 3.02 9.74 -3.68
C PHE A 32 1.76 10.45 -4.15
N VAL A 33 0.65 10.27 -3.44
CA VAL A 33 -0.65 10.87 -3.78
C VAL A 33 -0.70 12.33 -3.34
N SER A 34 -0.15 12.62 -2.17
CA SER A 34 -0.01 13.98 -1.62
C SER A 34 1.24 14.08 -0.76
N THR A 35 1.46 15.23 -0.10
CA THR A 35 2.56 15.40 0.85
C THR A 35 2.48 14.45 2.04
N ASP A 36 1.26 14.03 2.41
CA ASP A 36 1.01 13.27 3.64
C ASP A 36 0.48 11.85 3.38
N LEU A 37 0.25 11.50 2.11
CA LEU A 37 -0.32 10.22 1.71
C LEU A 37 0.51 9.56 0.62
N CYS A 38 0.99 8.36 0.93
CA CYS A 38 1.54 7.42 -0.01
C CYS A 38 0.58 6.25 -0.19
N THR A 39 0.57 5.66 -1.37
CA THR A 39 -0.14 4.42 -1.65
C THR A 39 0.77 3.44 -2.38
N THR A 40 0.43 2.17 -2.32
CA THR A 40 1.07 1.12 -3.12
C THR A 40 0.02 0.12 -3.55
N LEU A 41 0.19 -0.43 -4.74
CA LEU A 41 -0.74 -1.35 -5.37
C LEU A 41 -0.09 -2.73 -5.54
N PHE A 42 -0.80 -3.76 -5.09
CA PHE A 42 -0.41 -5.16 -5.26
C PHE A 42 -1.50 -5.94 -5.97
N GLU A 43 -1.11 -7.04 -6.58
CA GLU A 43 -2.04 -8.10 -6.98
C GLU A 43 -1.79 -9.32 -6.08
N LEU A 44 -2.85 -9.82 -5.43
CA LEU A 44 -2.75 -10.99 -4.57
C LEU A 44 -3.96 -11.93 -4.72
N PRO A 45 -3.77 -13.25 -4.54
CA PRO A 45 -4.87 -14.20 -4.57
C PRO A 45 -5.73 -14.08 -3.29
N TRP A 46 -7.05 -13.98 -3.45
CA TRP A 46 -8.00 -13.90 -2.34
C TRP A 46 -9.17 -14.89 -2.47
N GLY A 47 -9.74 -15.28 -1.33
CA GLY A 47 -10.84 -16.24 -1.25
C GLY A 47 -10.43 -17.70 -1.47
N GLU A 48 -11.39 -18.61 -1.35
CA GLU A 48 -11.15 -20.07 -1.41
C GLU A 48 -10.57 -20.53 -2.76
N GLN A 49 -10.88 -19.79 -3.83
CA GLN A 49 -10.43 -20.11 -5.19
C GLN A 49 -9.13 -19.38 -5.57
N GLY A 50 -8.59 -18.53 -4.69
CA GLY A 50 -7.35 -17.79 -4.94
C GLY A 50 -7.44 -16.83 -6.12
N GLU A 51 -8.59 -16.19 -6.31
CA GLU A 51 -8.79 -15.28 -7.43
C GLU A 51 -7.94 -14.01 -7.24
N PRO A 52 -7.26 -13.52 -8.30
CA PRO A 52 -6.44 -12.33 -8.21
C PRO A 52 -7.29 -11.09 -7.94
N HIS A 53 -6.92 -10.33 -6.89
CA HIS A 53 -7.52 -9.08 -6.48
C HIS A 53 -6.47 -7.97 -6.44
N ALA A 54 -6.90 -6.74 -6.74
CA ALA A 54 -6.10 -5.55 -6.53
C ALA A 54 -6.15 -5.15 -5.06
N LEU A 55 -5.00 -5.01 -4.42
CA LEU A 55 -4.85 -4.51 -3.05
C LEU A 55 -4.19 -3.13 -3.13
N SER A 56 -4.89 -2.10 -2.66
CA SER A 56 -4.30 -0.78 -2.38
C SER A 56 -4.00 -0.66 -0.89
N LEU A 57 -2.77 -0.27 -0.57
CA LEU A 57 -2.34 0.04 0.79
C LEU A 57 -1.95 1.51 0.92
N ASP A 58 -2.67 2.24 1.76
CA ASP A 58 -2.43 3.64 2.07
C ASP A 58 -1.62 3.77 3.36
N PHE A 59 -0.62 4.65 3.36
CA PHE A 59 0.23 4.89 4.51
C PHE A 59 0.80 6.31 4.52
N ASP A 60 1.21 6.76 5.71
CA ASP A 60 1.74 8.10 5.92
C ASP A 60 3.27 8.15 5.78
N GLN A 61 3.80 9.36 5.92
CA GLN A 61 5.25 9.60 5.87
C GLN A 61 6.02 8.89 7.00
N SER A 62 5.40 8.62 8.15
CA SER A 62 6.07 7.94 9.26
C SER A 62 6.35 6.47 8.89
N LEU A 63 5.35 5.80 8.30
CA LEU A 63 5.48 4.44 7.81
C LEU A 63 6.40 4.35 6.59
N LEU A 64 6.40 5.37 5.71
CA LEU A 64 7.39 5.46 4.63
C LEU A 64 8.81 5.47 5.20
N LEU A 65 9.09 6.32 6.19
CA LEU A 65 10.42 6.39 6.81
C LEU A 65 10.79 5.06 7.48
N GLU A 66 9.83 4.36 8.09
CA GLU A 66 10.07 3.03 8.64
C GLU A 66 10.43 2.00 7.55
N LEU A 67 9.70 1.98 6.43
CA LEU A 67 10.03 1.12 5.28
C LEU A 67 11.43 1.43 4.74
N LEU A 68 11.75 2.71 4.53
CA LEU A 68 13.05 3.15 4.03
C LEU A 68 14.19 2.79 4.99
N SER A 69 13.93 2.77 6.31
CA SER A 69 14.93 2.38 7.30
C SER A 69 15.39 0.92 7.18
N ARG A 70 14.60 0.07 6.49
CA ARG A 70 14.92 -1.34 6.21
C ARG A 70 15.82 -1.53 4.98
N LEU A 71 15.97 -0.49 4.15
CA LEU A 71 16.85 -0.50 2.99
C LEU A 71 18.33 -0.37 3.39
N SER A 72 19.23 -0.84 2.52
CA SER A 72 20.65 -0.51 2.64
C SER A 72 20.90 1.01 2.52
N PRO A 73 21.95 1.56 3.15
CA PRO A 73 22.22 3.01 3.08
C PRO A 73 22.39 3.54 1.65
N GLU A 74 22.94 2.72 0.74
CA GLU A 74 23.07 3.05 -0.68
C GLU A 74 21.71 3.16 -1.37
N ALA A 75 20.82 2.18 -1.14
CA ALA A 75 19.45 2.23 -1.64
C ALA A 75 18.64 3.40 -1.06
N GLN A 76 18.83 3.73 0.22
CA GLN A 76 18.21 4.92 0.82
C GLN A 76 18.65 6.20 0.10
N GLN A 77 19.95 6.37 -0.16
CA GLN A 77 20.45 7.54 -0.85
C GLN A 77 19.93 7.61 -2.30
N GLN A 78 19.91 6.49 -3.01
CA GLN A 78 19.37 6.44 -4.36
C GLN A 78 17.89 6.83 -4.40
N PHE A 79 17.09 6.33 -3.46
CA PHE A 79 15.69 6.72 -3.33
C PHE A 79 15.54 8.22 -3.08
N LEU A 80 16.32 8.77 -2.15
CA LEU A 80 16.29 10.21 -1.84
C LEU A 80 16.66 11.08 -3.05
N ASP A 81 17.67 10.67 -3.83
CA ASP A 81 18.08 11.38 -5.04
C ASP A 81 16.97 11.36 -6.10
N GLU A 82 16.23 10.26 -6.21
CA GLU A 82 15.11 10.12 -7.14
C GLU A 82 13.92 11.00 -6.75
N VAL A 83 13.53 11.02 -5.47
CA VAL A 83 12.38 11.83 -5.01
C VAL A 83 12.70 13.33 -4.85
N ASN A 84 13.97 13.71 -4.81
CA ASN A 84 14.38 15.07 -4.53
C ASN A 84 13.83 16.08 -5.55
N GLY A 85 13.06 17.06 -5.05
CA GLY A 85 12.48 18.13 -5.86
C GLY A 85 11.22 17.72 -6.65
N GLN A 86 10.73 16.49 -6.49
CA GLN A 86 9.43 16.09 -7.05
C GLN A 86 8.28 16.64 -6.20
N LEU A 87 7.15 16.92 -6.85
CA LEU A 87 5.91 17.34 -6.21
C LEU A 87 4.81 16.32 -6.54
N PRO A 88 4.04 15.84 -5.55
CA PRO A 88 2.92 14.94 -5.80
C PRO A 88 1.89 15.50 -6.81
N PRO A 89 1.23 14.65 -7.60
CA PRO A 89 1.35 13.20 -7.60
C PRO A 89 2.53 12.70 -8.44
N PHE A 90 3.27 11.71 -7.94
CA PHE A 90 4.30 11.00 -8.72
C PHE A 90 4.52 9.57 -8.21
N HIS A 91 5.10 8.75 -9.06
CA HIS A 91 5.43 7.35 -8.79
C HIS A 91 6.94 7.19 -8.63
N VAL A 92 7.37 6.32 -7.72
CA VAL A 92 8.76 5.94 -7.55
C VAL A 92 8.88 4.44 -7.28
N SER A 93 9.85 3.80 -7.92
CA SER A 93 10.22 2.43 -7.60
C SER A 93 11.30 2.42 -6.51
N LEU A 94 11.16 1.53 -5.53
CA LEU A 94 12.22 1.32 -4.54
C LEU A 94 13.45 0.69 -5.22
N PRO A 95 14.67 1.17 -4.93
CA PRO A 95 15.90 0.62 -5.53
C PRO A 95 16.10 -0.87 -5.25
N GLU A 96 15.64 -1.32 -4.09
CA GLU A 96 15.48 -2.73 -3.75
C GLU A 96 14.16 -2.92 -3.00
N PRO A 97 13.53 -4.10 -3.11
CA PRO A 97 12.24 -4.33 -2.48
C PRO A 97 12.38 -4.55 -0.97
N VAL A 98 11.42 -4.04 -0.21
CA VAL A 98 11.34 -4.21 1.24
C VAL A 98 10.34 -5.31 1.56
N LEU A 99 10.82 -6.41 2.14
CA LEU A 99 9.96 -7.46 2.67
C LEU A 99 9.51 -7.10 4.09
N VAL A 100 8.19 -7.10 4.30
CA VAL A 100 7.54 -6.89 5.59
C VAL A 100 6.80 -8.17 5.96
N ASP A 101 7.10 -8.73 7.13
CA ASP A 101 6.52 -10.01 7.55
C ASP A 101 5.02 -9.87 7.81
N ARG A 102 4.60 -8.76 8.40
CA ARG A 102 3.19 -8.43 8.63
C ARG A 102 2.90 -6.94 8.45
N VAL A 103 1.84 -6.66 7.71
CA VAL A 103 1.21 -5.34 7.58
C VAL A 103 -0.14 -5.40 8.26
N SER A 104 -0.31 -4.67 9.36
CA SER A 104 -1.59 -4.54 10.06
C SER A 104 -2.29 -3.28 9.54
N CYS A 105 -3.53 -3.41 9.10
CA CYS A 105 -4.28 -2.34 8.47
C CYS A 105 -5.74 -2.32 8.89
N VAL A 106 -6.43 -1.24 8.54
CA VAL A 106 -7.89 -1.15 8.64
C VAL A 106 -8.45 -0.70 7.30
N LEU A 107 -9.70 -1.06 7.03
CA LEU A 107 -10.37 -0.59 5.83
C LEU A 107 -10.52 0.94 5.86
N GLY A 108 -10.17 1.59 4.75
CA GLY A 108 -10.32 3.03 4.54
C GLY A 108 -11.71 3.43 4.10
N GLU A 109 -11.80 4.59 3.44
CA GLU A 109 -13.04 5.13 2.88
C GLU A 109 -13.18 4.78 1.40
N LEU A 110 -14.43 4.77 0.91
CA LEU A 110 -14.74 4.58 -0.50
C LEU A 110 -14.14 5.73 -1.34
N GLN A 111 -13.33 5.38 -2.32
CA GLN A 111 -12.73 6.31 -3.26
C GLN A 111 -13.26 6.06 -4.67
N GLU A 112 -13.33 7.13 -5.47
CA GLU A 112 -13.68 7.07 -6.89
C GLU A 112 -12.66 7.89 -7.68
N VAL A 113 -11.97 7.25 -8.61
CA VAL A 113 -10.94 7.86 -9.47
C VAL A 113 -11.21 7.42 -10.91
N GLU A 114 -11.41 8.37 -11.81
CA GLU A 114 -11.65 8.12 -13.24
C GLU A 114 -12.80 7.13 -13.54
N GLY A 115 -13.78 7.02 -12.63
CA GLY A 115 -14.92 6.09 -12.76
C GLY A 115 -14.64 4.68 -12.21
N GLU A 116 -13.45 4.44 -11.66
CA GLU A 116 -13.12 3.24 -10.89
C GLU A 116 -13.38 3.51 -9.40
N VAL A 117 -14.02 2.56 -8.74
CA VAL A 117 -14.36 2.63 -7.33
C VAL A 117 -13.53 1.59 -6.58
N PHE A 118 -12.93 1.99 -5.46
CA PHE A 118 -12.11 1.10 -4.63
C PHE A 118 -12.14 1.54 -3.17
N ILE A 119 -11.68 0.68 -2.26
CA ILE A 119 -11.46 1.02 -0.86
C ILE A 119 -10.03 0.60 -0.49
N PRO A 120 -9.11 1.54 -0.18
CA PRO A 120 -7.78 1.16 0.26
C PRO A 120 -7.79 0.61 1.68
N PHE A 121 -6.79 -0.20 2.00
CA PHE A 121 -6.48 -0.54 3.38
C PHE A 121 -5.45 0.46 3.92
N VAL A 122 -5.78 1.14 5.02
CA VAL A 122 -4.89 2.08 5.67
C VAL A 122 -3.99 1.33 6.65
N ILE A 123 -2.69 1.33 6.40
CA ILE A 123 -1.70 0.69 7.25
C ILE A 123 -1.66 1.39 8.61
N ARG A 124 -1.65 0.59 9.68
CA ARG A 124 -1.50 1.03 11.07
C ARG A 124 -0.13 0.71 11.64
N ASP A 125 0.44 -0.41 11.23
CA ASP A 125 1.70 -0.93 11.76
C ASP A 125 2.34 -1.90 10.75
N ILE A 126 3.67 -1.94 10.76
CA ILE A 126 4.46 -2.93 10.02
C ILE A 126 5.44 -3.60 10.98
N SER A 127 5.51 -4.93 10.95
CA SER A 127 6.48 -5.71 11.73
C SER A 127 7.20 -6.66 10.80
#